data_AF-A0A2Z7CDR0-F1
#
_entry.id   AF-A0A2Z7CDR0-F1
#
_cell.length_a   1.000
_cell.length_b   1.000
_cell.length_c   1.000
_cell.angle_alpha   90.00
_cell.angle_beta   90.00
_cell.angle_gamma   90.00
#
_symmetry.space_group_name_H-M   'P 1'
#
loop_
_entity.id
_entity.type
_entity.pdbx_description
1 polymer ?
#
loop_
_entity_poly.entity_id
_entity_poly.type
_entity_poly.pdbx_seq_one_letter_code
_entity_poly.pdbx_strand_id
1 'polypeptide(L)'
;MSYPEEKPQWSVFDGVKSISMSPEALMADINSAITSLEHARANAFLQSPVPIPKDKNINRRLTSQYDARMADEAYKAGLASMAAGKLDEAVHSLNNALSKCPPDKTSAVAKLQSLISLTSQQLQKPSN
;
A
#
# COMPACT_ATOMS: atom_id res chain seq x y z
N MET A 1 20.16 15.88 -71.72
CA MET A 1 19.12 15.51 -70.73
C MET A 1 19.81 14.72 -69.63
N SER A 2 20.17 15.35 -68.52
CA SER A 2 20.71 14.65 -67.35
C SER A 2 19.96 15.17 -66.14
N TYR A 3 19.10 14.33 -65.57
CA TYR A 3 18.39 14.61 -64.33
C TYR A 3 19.39 14.49 -63.18
N PRO A 4 19.47 15.46 -62.26
CA PRO A 4 20.18 15.24 -61.01
C PRO A 4 19.32 14.32 -60.13
N GLU A 5 19.88 13.16 -59.75
CA GLU A 5 19.35 12.37 -58.65
C GLU A 5 19.52 13.17 -57.34
N GLU A 6 18.46 13.83 -56.89
CA GLU A 6 18.36 14.29 -55.52
C GLU A 6 18.14 13.07 -54.62
N LYS A 7 19.24 12.55 -54.07
CA LYS A 7 19.18 11.55 -53.01
C LYS A 7 18.55 12.21 -51.77
N PRO A 8 17.44 11.70 -51.24
CA PRO A 8 16.88 12.22 -50.00
C PRO A 8 17.88 11.94 -48.88
N GLN A 9 18.55 13.00 -48.43
CA GLN A 9 19.56 12.98 -47.39
C GLN A 9 18.86 12.79 -46.04
N TRP A 10 18.41 11.57 -45.74
CA TRP A 10 17.91 11.21 -44.42
C TRP A 10 19.07 11.18 -43.43
N SER A 11 19.29 12.29 -42.74
CA SER A 11 20.16 12.35 -41.57
C SER A 11 19.38 11.88 -40.35
N VAL A 12 19.88 10.85 -39.65
CA VAL A 12 19.34 10.42 -38.33
C VAL A 12 19.34 11.57 -37.32
N PHE A 13 20.12 12.62 -37.58
CA PHE A 13 20.29 13.77 -36.69
C PHE A 13 19.39 14.96 -37.03
N ASP A 14 18.57 14.92 -38.10
CA ASP A 14 17.71 16.06 -38.49
C ASP A 14 16.63 16.39 -37.46
N GLY A 15 16.29 15.45 -36.57
CA GLY A 15 15.37 15.67 -35.45
C GLY A 15 16.05 16.09 -34.14
N VAL A 16 17.38 16.14 -34.10
CA VAL A 16 18.11 16.42 -32.85
C VAL A 16 18.14 17.93 -32.64
N LYS A 17 17.09 18.45 -32.01
CA LYS A 17 17.16 19.76 -31.34
C LYS A 17 18.26 19.66 -30.30
N SER A 18 19.42 20.25 -30.59
CA SER A 18 20.47 20.44 -29.60
C SER A 18 19.85 21.19 -28.42
N ILE A 19 19.87 20.56 -27.25
CA ILE A 19 19.48 21.22 -26.01
C ILE A 19 20.56 22.26 -25.78
N SER A 20 20.29 23.53 -26.11
CA SER A 20 21.24 24.65 -26.00
C SER A 20 21.56 25.02 -24.55
N MET A 21 21.08 24.22 -23.60
CA MET A 21 21.19 24.45 -22.17
C MET A 21 22.50 23.82 -21.70
N SER A 22 23.29 24.59 -20.95
CA SER A 22 24.46 24.02 -20.29
C SER A 22 24.00 22.89 -19.36
N PRO A 23 24.82 21.84 -19.17
CA PRO A 23 24.48 20.75 -18.24
C PRO A 23 24.12 21.27 -16.84
N GLU A 24 24.78 22.35 -16.41
CA GLU A 24 24.52 23.04 -15.16
C GLU A 24 23.11 23.64 -15.09
N ALA A 25 22.69 24.35 -16.15
CA ALA A 25 21.36 24.94 -16.21
C ALA A 25 20.26 23.88 -16.27
N LEU A 26 20.51 22.76 -16.97
CA LEU A 26 19.59 21.62 -16.99
C LEU A 26 19.44 20.99 -15.61
N MET A 27 20.54 20.79 -14.89
CA MET A 27 20.48 20.23 -13.54
C MET A 27 19.76 21.17 -12.57
N ALA A 28 19.99 22.48 -12.68
CA ALA A 28 19.28 23.48 -11.89
C ALA A 28 17.77 23.47 -12.16
N ASP A 29 17.35 23.34 -13.42
CA ASP A 29 15.94 23.25 -13.81
C ASP A 29 15.28 21.99 -13.25
N ILE A 30 15.96 20.84 -13.34
CA ILE A 30 15.50 19.58 -12.75
C ILE A 30 15.34 19.72 -11.23
N ASN A 31 16.35 20.26 -10.53
CA ASN A 31 16.29 20.46 -9.08
C ASN A 31 15.16 21.42 -8.67
N SER A 32 14.95 22.48 -9.46
CA SER A 32 13.86 23.44 -9.27
C SER A 32 12.50 22.78 -9.44
N ALA A 33 12.32 21.99 -10.50
CA ALA A 33 11.08 21.26 -10.78
C ALA A 33 10.74 20.24 -9.68
N ILE A 34 11.74 19.47 -9.22
CA ILE A 34 11.59 18.53 -8.11
C ILE A 34 11.18 19.28 -6.83
N THR A 35 11.89 20.35 -6.51
CA THR A 35 11.61 21.17 -5.31
C THR A 35 10.21 21.75 -5.35
N SER A 36 9.79 22.30 -6.50
CA SER A 36 8.46 22.88 -6.68
C SER A 36 7.35 21.84 -6.52
N LEU A 37 7.53 20.63 -7.08
CA LEU A 37 6.56 19.53 -6.94
C LEU A 37 6.42 19.06 -5.49
N GLU A 38 7.54 18.87 -4.80
CA GLU A 38 7.53 18.43 -3.39
C GLU A 38 6.94 19.51 -2.48
N HIS A 39 7.24 20.79 -2.74
CA HIS A 39 6.64 21.91 -2.04
C HIS A 39 5.12 22.00 -2.29
N ALA A 40 4.66 21.81 -3.53
CA ALA A 40 3.23 21.77 -3.85
C ALA A 40 2.50 20.63 -3.15
N ARG A 41 3.12 19.44 -3.08
CA ARG A 41 2.59 18.29 -2.31
C ARG A 41 2.50 18.62 -0.83
N ALA A 42 3.58 19.15 -0.23
CA ALA A 42 3.61 19.53 1.18
C ALA A 42 2.52 20.55 1.51
N ASN A 43 2.35 21.57 0.66
CA ASN A 43 1.29 22.57 0.83
C ASN A 43 -0.11 21.98 0.68
N ALA A 44 -0.32 21.05 -0.25
CA ALA A 44 -1.61 20.35 -0.39
C ALA A 44 -1.94 19.52 0.87
N PHE A 45 -0.94 18.90 1.51
CA PHE A 45 -1.12 18.22 2.80
C PHE A 45 -1.47 19.19 3.94
N LEU A 46 -0.88 20.39 3.97
CA LEU A 46 -1.17 21.40 4.98
C LEU A 46 -2.56 22.05 4.79
N GLN A 47 -2.98 22.24 3.55
CA GLN A 47 -4.26 22.90 3.20
C GLN A 47 -5.45 21.93 3.20
N SER A 48 -5.20 20.63 3.16
CA SER A 48 -6.25 19.62 3.34
C SER A 48 -6.66 19.56 4.81
N PRO A 49 -7.95 19.68 5.16
CA PRO A 49 -8.41 19.42 6.52
C PRO A 49 -8.33 17.90 6.77
N VAL A 50 -7.15 17.39 7.14
CA VAL A 50 -6.93 15.98 7.49
C VAL A 50 -6.78 15.84 9.00
N PRO A 51 -7.48 14.88 9.65
CA PRO A 51 -7.14 14.46 10.99
C PRO A 51 -5.69 13.97 11.00
N ILE A 52 -4.86 14.54 11.86
CA ILE A 52 -3.44 14.24 12.06
C ILE A 52 -3.19 12.71 12.06
N PRO A 53 -2.18 12.22 11.31
CA PRO A 53 -1.26 11.28 11.93
C PRO A 53 0.20 11.59 11.62
N LYS A 54 0.97 11.70 12.70
CA LYS A 54 2.43 11.84 12.75
C LYS A 54 3.14 10.66 12.08
N ASP A 55 4.26 10.99 11.43
CA ASP A 55 5.42 10.18 11.07
C ASP A 55 5.35 8.67 11.25
N LYS A 56 5.37 7.93 10.14
CA LYS A 56 6.45 6.98 9.80
C LYS A 56 6.08 6.14 8.58
N ASN A 57 7.07 6.03 7.70
CA ASN A 57 7.37 4.83 6.93
C ASN A 57 6.56 4.62 5.63
N ILE A 58 7.26 4.72 4.50
CA ILE A 58 6.77 4.42 3.13
C ILE A 58 6.31 2.94 3.01
N ASN A 59 6.65 2.07 3.98
CA ASN A 59 6.05 0.75 4.14
C ASN A 59 4.54 0.78 4.49
N ARG A 60 3.97 1.93 4.88
CA ARG A 60 2.55 2.03 5.27
C ARG A 60 1.57 1.74 4.13
N ARG A 61 2.01 1.94 2.88
CA ARG A 61 1.17 1.63 1.71
C ARG A 61 1.04 0.12 1.46
N LEU A 62 1.98 -0.69 1.93
CA LEU A 62 1.88 -2.15 1.99
C LEU A 62 1.21 -2.64 3.29
N THR A 63 1.31 -1.90 4.40
CA THR A 63 0.54 -2.19 5.63
C THR A 63 -0.91 -1.70 5.58
N SER A 64 -1.39 -1.15 4.46
CA SER A 64 -2.82 -0.88 4.29
C SER A 64 -3.65 -2.16 4.35
N GLN A 65 -3.05 -3.32 4.03
CA GLN A 65 -3.72 -4.61 4.05
C GLN A 65 -3.72 -5.24 5.45
N TYR A 66 -2.66 -5.00 6.23
CA TYR A 66 -2.44 -5.59 7.55
C TYR A 66 -2.39 -4.52 8.62
N ASP A 67 -3.45 -4.43 9.41
CA ASP A 67 -3.57 -3.51 10.53
C ASP A 67 -3.66 -4.32 11.83
N ALA A 68 -2.57 -4.27 12.61
CA ALA A 68 -2.49 -4.96 13.90
C ALA A 68 -3.59 -4.52 14.87
N ARG A 69 -4.02 -3.25 14.83
CA ARG A 69 -5.12 -2.77 15.68
C ARG A 69 -6.45 -3.38 15.27
N MET A 70 -6.74 -3.40 13.97
CA MET A 70 -7.96 -4.05 13.47
C MET A 70 -7.95 -5.55 13.75
N ALA A 71 -6.80 -6.21 13.66
CA ALA A 71 -6.65 -7.62 14.03
C ALA A 71 -6.96 -7.85 15.52
N ASP A 72 -6.45 -6.99 16.41
CA ASP A 72 -6.72 -7.07 17.85
C ASP A 72 -8.18 -6.78 18.20
N GLU A 73 -8.82 -5.84 17.51
CA GLU A 73 -10.25 -5.52 17.68
C GLU A 73 -11.13 -6.70 17.23
N ALA A 74 -10.84 -7.28 16.06
CA ALA A 74 -11.54 -8.47 15.56
C ALA A 74 -11.31 -9.70 16.47
N TYR A 75 -10.10 -9.85 17.03
CA TYR A 75 -9.81 -10.89 18.01
C TYR A 75 -10.66 -10.73 19.28
N LYS A 76 -10.72 -9.52 19.85
CA LYS A 76 -11.56 -9.23 21.03
C LYS A 76 -13.05 -9.47 20.75
N ALA A 77 -13.53 -9.08 19.57
CA ALA A 77 -14.91 -9.35 19.14
C ALA A 77 -15.19 -10.86 19.04
N GLY A 78 -14.23 -11.63 18.53
CA GLY A 78 -14.28 -13.09 18.52
C GLY A 78 -14.39 -13.68 19.92
N LEU A 79 -13.55 -13.23 20.86
CA LEU A 79 -13.63 -13.68 22.27
C LEU A 79 -14.96 -13.31 22.94
N ALA A 80 -15.48 -12.11 22.68
CA ALA A 80 -16.80 -11.71 23.18
C ALA A 80 -17.92 -12.60 22.63
N SER A 81 -17.85 -12.95 21.34
CA SER A 81 -18.80 -13.86 20.69
C SER A 81 -18.72 -15.28 21.24
N MET A 82 -17.52 -15.77 21.57
CA MET A 82 -17.32 -17.05 22.27
C MET A 82 -17.97 -17.03 23.66
N ALA A 83 -17.76 -15.96 24.43
CA ALA A 83 -18.38 -15.79 25.74
C ALA A 83 -19.92 -15.69 25.67
N ALA A 84 -20.44 -15.11 24.59
CA ALA A 84 -21.87 -15.05 24.30
C ALA A 84 -22.47 -16.37 23.76
N GLY A 85 -21.66 -17.41 23.56
CA GLY A 85 -22.10 -18.71 23.01
C GLY A 85 -22.36 -18.72 21.50
N LYS A 86 -22.01 -17.64 20.80
CA LYS A 86 -22.22 -17.49 19.35
C LYS A 86 -20.99 -17.94 18.58
N LEU A 87 -20.85 -19.25 18.40
CA LEU A 87 -19.64 -19.84 17.81
C LEU A 87 -19.45 -19.46 16.33
N ASP A 88 -20.52 -19.31 15.55
CA ASP A 88 -20.43 -18.85 14.15
C ASP A 88 -19.87 -17.43 14.03
N GLU A 89 -20.41 -16.47 14.80
CA GLU A 89 -19.94 -15.09 14.83
C GLU A 89 -18.48 -15.01 15.34
N ALA A 90 -18.11 -15.88 16.28
CA ALA A 90 -16.73 -15.99 16.77
C ALA A 90 -15.77 -16.45 15.67
N VAL A 91 -16.10 -17.52 14.93
CA VAL A 91 -15.27 -18.02 13.82
C VAL A 91 -15.12 -16.95 12.74
N HIS A 92 -16.19 -16.23 12.39
CA HIS A 92 -16.13 -15.14 11.42
C HIS A 92 -15.18 -14.02 11.88
N SER A 93 -15.30 -13.59 13.14
CA SER A 93 -14.46 -12.54 13.73
C SER A 93 -12.99 -12.94 13.81
N LEU A 94 -12.70 -14.21 14.16
CA LEU A 94 -11.33 -14.74 14.22
C LEU A 94 -10.69 -14.84 12.82
N ASN A 95 -11.46 -15.23 11.79
CA ASN A 95 -10.97 -15.21 10.40
C ASN A 95 -10.69 -13.79 9.91
N ASN A 96 -11.52 -12.82 10.29
CA ASN A 96 -11.26 -11.42 10.01
C ASN A 96 -9.95 -10.96 10.68
N ALA A 97 -9.73 -11.31 11.95
CA ALA A 97 -8.48 -11.03 12.66
C ALA A 97 -7.26 -11.62 11.93
N LEU A 98 -7.36 -12.87 11.43
CA LEU A 98 -6.30 -13.53 10.68
C LEU A 98 -5.99 -12.83 9.35
N SER A 99 -7.01 -12.34 8.64
CA SER A 99 -6.82 -11.59 7.38
C SER A 99 -6.08 -10.26 7.55
N LYS A 100 -6.18 -9.67 8.75
CA LYS A 100 -5.56 -8.37 9.10
C LYS A 100 -4.25 -8.52 9.86
N CYS A 101 -3.92 -9.73 10.32
CA CYS A 101 -2.71 -9.98 11.09
C CYS A 101 -1.48 -9.94 10.18
N PRO A 102 -0.42 -9.19 10.52
CA PRO A 102 0.80 -9.17 9.73
C PRO A 102 1.45 -10.57 9.69
N PRO A 103 1.90 -11.06 8.52
CA PRO A 103 2.50 -12.39 8.39
C PRO A 103 3.81 -12.55 9.18
N ASP A 104 4.48 -11.43 9.51
CA ASP A 104 5.66 -11.38 10.37
C ASP A 104 5.36 -11.80 11.82
N LYS A 105 4.09 -11.75 12.26
CA LYS A 105 3.66 -12.19 13.60
C LYS A 105 3.22 -13.65 13.60
N THR A 106 4.13 -14.55 13.24
CA THR A 106 3.88 -16.00 13.13
C THR A 106 3.23 -16.63 14.36
N SER A 107 3.65 -16.23 15.57
CA SER A 107 3.02 -16.68 16.83
C SER A 107 1.54 -16.28 16.94
N ALA A 108 1.19 -15.07 16.51
CA ALA A 108 -0.19 -14.60 16.54
C ALA A 108 -1.05 -15.35 15.52
N VAL A 109 -0.54 -15.56 14.31
CA VAL A 109 -1.21 -16.34 13.26
C VAL A 109 -1.47 -17.77 13.74
N ALA A 110 -0.48 -18.44 14.33
CA ALA A 110 -0.62 -19.80 14.84
C ALA A 110 -1.67 -19.92 15.96
N LYS A 111 -1.73 -18.90 16.86
CA LYS A 111 -2.76 -18.84 17.91
C LYS A 111 -4.16 -18.66 17.33
N LEU A 112 -4.31 -17.76 16.36
CA LEU A 112 -5.59 -17.55 15.68
C LEU A 112 -6.07 -18.81 14.96
N GLN A 113 -5.19 -19.51 14.26
CA GLN A 113 -5.51 -20.78 13.59
C GLN A 113 -5.93 -21.87 14.58
N SER A 114 -5.20 -22.00 15.71
CA SER A 114 -5.54 -22.93 16.79
C SER A 114 -6.92 -22.61 17.37
N LEU A 115 -7.21 -21.33 17.63
CA LEU A 115 -8.50 -20.90 18.17
C LEU A 115 -9.64 -21.12 17.17
N ILE A 116 -9.46 -20.80 15.90
CA ILE A 116 -10.46 -21.07 14.85
C ILE A 116 -10.77 -22.56 14.79
N SER A 117 -9.75 -23.41 14.84
CA SER A 117 -9.91 -24.88 14.83
C SER A 117 -10.67 -25.37 16.06
N LEU A 118 -10.37 -24.84 17.24
CA LEU A 118 -11.07 -25.18 18.48
C LEU A 118 -12.54 -24.75 18.44
N THR A 119 -12.82 -23.50 18.07
CA THR A 119 -14.18 -22.94 18.00
C THR A 119 -15.01 -23.66 16.93
N SER A 120 -14.41 -24.03 15.79
CA SER A 120 -15.08 -24.80 14.73
C SER A 120 -15.44 -26.21 15.19
N GLN A 121 -14.58 -26.87 15.97
CA GLN A 121 -14.90 -28.17 16.58
C GLN A 121 -16.04 -28.05 17.60
N GLN A 122 -16.09 -26.97 18.38
CA GLN A 122 -17.20 -26.72 19.30
C GLN A 122 -18.51 -26.48 18.56
N LEU A 123 -18.47 -25.82 17.39
CA LEU A 123 -19.64 -25.62 16.54
C LEU A 123 -20.17 -26.95 15.97
N GLN A 124 -19.27 -27.86 15.60
CA GLN A 124 -19.61 -29.17 15.04
C GLN A 124 -19.99 -30.22 16.09
N LYS A 125 -19.76 -29.98 17.38
CA LYS A 125 -20.16 -30.88 18.44
C LYS A 125 -21.63 -30.57 18.78
N PRO A 126 -22.62 -31.34 18.30
CA PRO A 126 -24.00 -31.15 18.74
C PRO A 126 -24.03 -31.35 20.26
N SER A 127 -24.52 -30.35 20.97
CA SER A 127 -24.87 -30.49 22.38
C SER A 127 -25.99 -31.53 22.46
N ASN A 128 -25.66 -32.76 22.86
CA ASN A 128 -26.62 -33.79 23.30
C ASN A 128 -26.98 -33.55 24.76
#